data_AF-A0A7W6RU92-F1
#
_entry.id   AF-A0A7W6RU92-F1
#
_cell.length_a   1.000
_cell.length_b   1.000
_cell.length_c   1.000
_cell.angle_alpha   90.00
_cell.angle_beta   90.00
_cell.angle_gamma   90.00
#
_symmetry.space_group_name_H-M   'P 1'
#
loop_
_entity.id
_entity.type
_entity.pdbx_description
1 polymer ?
#
loop_
_entity_poly.entity_id
_entity_poly.type
_entity_poly.pdbx_seq_one_letter_code
_entity_poly.pdbx_strand_id
1 'polypeptide(L)' 'MKLGEIGGVPVYISARQFEVWKHTQLIIDVVPGRGGMFSLDNGREKRFLTRSRLLGGETCAIPDTKRAR' A
#
# COMPACT_ATOMS: atom_id res chain seq x y z
N MET A 1 13.32 -5.66 6.40
CA MET A 1 13.70 -4.29 6.80
C MET A 1 12.52 -3.61 7.49
N LYS A 2 12.74 -2.85 8.55
CA LYS A 2 11.69 -2.07 9.24
C LYS A 2 11.48 -0.75 8.49
N LEU A 3 10.24 -0.45 8.10
CA LEU A 3 9.85 0.80 7.43
C LEU A 3 9.44 1.89 8.41
N GLY A 4 8.89 1.50 9.57
CA GLY A 4 8.33 2.43 10.54
C GLY A 4 7.32 1.72 11.43
N GLU A 5 6.42 2.50 12.03
CA GLU A 5 5.37 2.01 12.91
C GLU A 5 4.02 2.64 12.57
N ILE A 6 2.94 1.87 12.75
CA ILE A 6 1.56 2.34 12.66
C ILE A 6 0.88 1.96 13.96
N GLY A 7 0.41 2.94 14.74
CA GLY A 7 -0.19 2.69 16.06
C GLY A 7 0.72 1.92 17.01
N GLY A 8 2.04 2.15 16.94
CA GLY A 8 3.05 1.45 17.74
C GLY A 8 3.40 0.03 17.25
N VAL A 9 2.80 -0.42 16.14
CA VAL A 9 3.08 -1.73 15.55
C VAL A 9 4.11 -1.58 14.41
N PRO A 10 5.23 -2.31 14.44
CA PRO A 10 6.26 -2.18 13.42
C PRO A 10 5.82 -2.77 12.07
N VAL A 11 6.10 -2.02 10.99
CA VAL A 11 5.83 -2.42 9.60
C VAL A 11 7.14 -2.81 8.93
N TYR A 12 7.12 -3.93 8.20
CA TYR A 12 8.29 -4.49 7.55
C TYR A 12 8.07 -4.70 6.05
N ILE A 13 9.18 -4.66 5.31
CA ILE A 13 9.25 -4.99 3.89
C ILE A 13 10.49 -5.86 3.63
N SER A 14 10.43 -6.74 2.63
CA SER A 14 11.62 -7.50 2.22
C SER A 14 12.66 -6.58 1.58
N ALA A 15 13.95 -6.94 1.64
CA ALA A 15 15.02 -6.12 1.04
C ALA A 15 14.83 -5.92 -0.47
N ARG A 16 14.44 -6.98 -1.19
CA ARG A 16 14.16 -6.93 -2.63
C ARG A 16 13.02 -5.96 -2.96
N GLN A 17 11.94 -5.98 -2.18
CA GLN A 17 10.83 -5.05 -2.37
C GLN A 17 11.23 -3.62 -1.99
N PHE A 18 12.05 -3.43 -0.95
CA PHE A 18 12.54 -2.11 -0.57
C PHE A 18 13.28 -1.42 -1.72
N GLU A 19 14.20 -2.13 -2.41
CA GLU A 19 14.93 -1.54 -3.54
C GLU A 19 14.02 -0.97 -4.63
N VAL A 20 12.89 -1.63 -4.87
CA VAL A 20 11.91 -1.21 -5.86
C VAL A 20 11.00 -0.08 -5.34
N TRP A 21 10.73 0.00 -4.04
CA TRP A 21 9.70 0.91 -3.49
C TRP A 21 10.25 2.07 -2.67
N LYS A 22 11.56 2.15 -2.43
CA LYS A 22 12.22 3.15 -1.56
C LYS A 22 12.00 4.61 -1.96
N HIS A 23 11.60 4.87 -3.20
CA HIS A 23 11.28 6.19 -3.74
C HIS A 23 9.78 6.55 -3.61
N THR A 24 9.01 5.73 -2.89
CA THR A 24 7.58 5.95 -2.66
C THR A 24 7.27 6.16 -1.18
N GLN A 25 6.30 7.02 -0.89
CA GLN A 25 5.59 6.99 0.37
C GLN A 25 4.52 5.90 0.30
N LEU A 26 4.69 4.87 1.13
CA LEU A 26 3.68 3.84 1.35
C LEU A 26 2.63 4.34 2.34
N ILE A 27 1.37 4.15 1.97
CA ILE A 27 0.20 4.50 2.78
C ILE A 27 -0.58 3.20 3.01
N ILE A 28 -0.77 2.83 4.27
CA ILE A 28 -1.54 1.64 4.64
C ILE A 28 -2.84 2.12 5.26
N ASP A 29 -3.94 1.83 4.59
CA ASP A 29 -5.28 2.28 4.98
C ASP A 29 -6.17 1.11 5.38
N VAL A 30 -7.25 1.39 6.13
CA VAL A 30 -8.28 0.42 6.51
C VAL A 30 -9.59 0.82 5.85
N VAL A 31 -10.04 0.02 4.89
CA VAL A 31 -11.26 0.29 4.11
C VAL A 31 -12.29 -0.82 4.30
N PRO A 32 -13.59 -0.56 4.08
CA PRO A 32 -14.61 -1.61 4.06
C PRO A 32 -14.31 -2.70 3.03
N GLY A 33 -14.67 -3.94 3.36
CA GLY A 33 -14.62 -5.08 2.44
C GLY A 33 -13.84 -6.28 2.97
N ARG A 34 -13.86 -7.36 2.20
CA ARG A 34 -13.27 -8.64 2.59
C ARG A 34 -11.74 -8.60 2.50
N GLY A 35 -11.06 -9.01 3.57
CA GLY A 35 -9.62 -9.20 3.62
C GLY A 35 -9.12 -10.23 2.60
N GLY A 36 -7.82 -10.18 2.28
CA GLY A 36 -7.18 -11.19 1.44
C GLY A 36 -7.24 -12.59 2.09
N MET A 37 -7.10 -13.64 1.29
CA MET A 37 -7.21 -15.03 1.74
C MET A 37 -6.28 -15.36 2.93
N PHE A 38 -5.09 -14.78 2.96
CA PHE A 38 -4.10 -14.96 4.03
C PHE A 38 -4.05 -13.81 5.04
N SER A 39 -5.03 -12.91 5.01
CA SER A 39 -5.10 -11.78 5.93
C SER A 39 -5.80 -12.18 7.23
N LEU A 40 -5.25 -11.79 8.37
CA LEU A 40 -5.86 -12.05 9.69
C LEU A 40 -7.20 -11.32 9.90
N ASP A 41 -7.45 -10.26 9.11
CA ASP A 41 -8.70 -9.51 9.07
C ASP A 41 -9.76 -10.11 8.14
N ASN A 42 -9.49 -11.21 7.44
CA ASN A 42 -10.50 -11.87 6.62
C ASN A 42 -11.72 -12.27 7.47
N GLY A 43 -12.92 -11.93 6.98
CA GLY A 43 -14.18 -12.10 7.72
C GLY A 43 -14.52 -11.00 8.74
N ARG A 44 -13.73 -9.91 8.82
CA ARG A 44 -14.01 -8.76 9.69
C ARG A 44 -14.68 -7.58 8.97
N GLU A 45 -15.08 -7.77 7.71
CA GLU A 45 -15.69 -6.74 6.83
C GLU A 45 -14.87 -5.42 6.70
N LYS A 46 -13.59 -5.49 7.03
CA LYS A 46 -12.59 -4.45 6.83
C LYS A 46 -11.32 -5.10 6.31
N ARG A 47 -10.58 -4.38 5.46
CA ARG A 47 -9.32 -4.85 4.91
C ARG A 47 -8.27 -3.75 4.85
N PHE A 48 -7.00 -4.16 4.87
CA PHE A 48 -5.90 -3.26 4.58
C PHE A 48 -5.82 -2.96 3.08
N LEU A 49 -5.59 -1.70 2.74
CA LEU A 49 -5.32 -1.23 1.38
C LEU A 49 -3.99 -0.48 1.37
N THR A 50 -2.99 -1.05 0.71
CA THR A 50 -1.71 -0.37 0.46
C THR A 50 -1.84 0.51 -0.77
N ARG A 51 -1.60 1.81 -0.60
CA ARG A 51 -1.45 2.81 -1.67
C ARG A 51 -0.01 3.33 -1.64
N SER A 52 0.40 3.96 -2.73
CA SER A 52 1.71 4.61 -2.80
C SER A 52 1.60 5.93 -3.56
N ARG A 53 2.51 6.86 -3.23
CA ARG A 53 2.80 8.05 -4.04
C ARG A 53 4.30 8.27 -4.11
N LEU A 54 4.79 8.89 -5.17
CA LEU A 54 6.21 9.21 -5.31
C LEU A 54 6.62 10.27 -4.28
N LEU A 55 7.81 10.09 -3.70
CA LEU A 55 8.48 11.13 -2.92
C LEU A 55 9.11 12.12 -3.91
N GLY A 56 8.81 13.42 -3.80
CA GLY A 56 9.51 14.46 -4.58
C GLY A 56 8.83 14.97 -5.86
N GLY A 57 7.56 14.64 -6.11
CA GLY A 57 6.68 15.50 -6.91
C GLY A 57 7.05 15.73 -8.38
N GLU A 58 7.06 14.68 -9.18
CA GLU A 58 6.54 14.73 -10.55
C GLU A 58 6.05 13.34 -10.93
N THR A 59 4.72 13.21 -10.98
CA THR A 59 4.08 11.96 -11.42
C THR A 59 4.16 11.97 -12.94
N CYS A 60 4.83 10.98 -13.55
CA CYS A 60 4.64 10.73 -14.97
C CYS A 60 3.13 10.51 -15.19
N ALA A 61 2.48 11.46 -15.86
CA ALA A 61 1.06 11.37 -16.14
C ALA A 61 0.80 10.07 -16.91
N ILE A 62 0.07 9.14 -16.30
CA ILE A 62 -0.49 8.02 -17.03
C ILE A 62 -1.54 8.65 -17.95
N PRO A 63 -1.44 8.51 -19.28
CA PRO A 63 -2.47 9.04 -20.17
C PRO A 63 -3.82 8.45 -19.77
N ASP A 64 -4.82 9.32 -19.68
CA ASP A 64 -6.16 9.03 -19.20
C ASP A 64 -6.80 7.92 -20.06
N THR A 65 -6.63 6.67 -19.62
CA THR A 65 -7.33 5.54 -20.22
C THR A 65 -8.73 5.59 -19.64
N LYS A 66 -9.62 6.31 -20.33
CA LYS A 66 -11.06 6.17 -20.12
C LYS A 66 -11.37 4.67 -20.10
N ARG A 67 -11.70 4.14 -18.91
CA ARG A 67 -12.18 2.77 -18.78
C ARG A 67 -13.35 2.61 -19.74
N ALA A 68 -13.18 1.73 -20.74
CA ALA A 68 -14.27 1.28 -21.57
C ALA A 68 -15.38 0.76 -20.65
N ARG A 69 -16.60 1.20 -20.96
CA ARG A 69 -17.83 1.03 -20.20
C ARG A 69 -18.24 -0.44 -20.08
#